data_AF-A0A6G9VT88-F1
#
_entry.id   AF-A0A6G9VT88-F1
#
_cell.length_a   1.000
_cell.length_b   1.000
_cell.length_c   1.000
_cell.angle_alpha   90.00
_cell.angle_beta   90.00
_cell.angle_gamma   90.00
#
_symmetry.space_group_name_H-M   'P 1'
#
loop_
_entity.id
_entity.type
_entity.pdbx_description
1 polymer ?
#
loop_
_entity_poly.entity_id
_entity_poly.type
_entity_poly.pdbx_seq_one_letter_code
_entity_poly.pdbx_strand_id
1 'polypeptide(L)' 'MGKFEAKIKEEVMQNLFNDTTKMYEMIETRFILDDASRSALIALCNQFNNDLSLLLKESKLA' A
#
# COMPACT_ATOMS: atom_id res chain seq x y z
N MET A 1 -24.27 -5.99 9.04
CA MET A 1 -23.33 -6.39 7.96
C MET A 1 -22.31 -5.30 7.65
N GLY A 2 -22.69 -4.03 7.45
CA GLY A 2 -21.72 -2.97 7.04
C GLY A 2 -20.52 -2.70 7.96
N LYS A 3 -20.66 -2.81 9.29
CA LYS A 3 -19.54 -2.59 10.24
C LYS A 3 -18.48 -3.69 10.20
N PHE A 4 -18.90 -4.94 9.97
CA PHE A 4 -17.99 -6.08 9.90
C PHE A 4 -17.20 -6.05 8.58
N GLU A 5 -17.90 -5.78 7.48
CA GLU A 5 -17.28 -5.60 6.17
C GLU A 5 -16.26 -4.44 6.16
N ALA A 6 -16.62 -3.29 6.76
CA ALA A 6 -15.70 -2.16 6.88
C ALA A 6 -14.43 -2.54 7.66
N LYS A 7 -14.57 -3.30 8.75
CA LYS A 7 -13.43 -3.74 9.56
C LYS A 7 -12.48 -4.68 8.79
N ILE A 8 -13.03 -5.62 8.03
CA ILE A 8 -12.22 -6.50 7.16
C ILE A 8 -11.47 -5.68 6.11
N LYS A 9 -12.15 -4.74 5.45
CA LYS A 9 -11.52 -3.86 4.46
C LYS A 9 -10.39 -3.05 5.06
N GLU A 10 -10.59 -2.50 6.27
CA GLU A 10 -9.56 -1.75 6.99
C GLU A 10 -8.35 -2.63 7.33
N GLU A 11 -8.57 -3.85 7.83
CA GLU A 11 -7.49 -4.79 8.17
C GLU A 11 -6.68 -5.20 6.91
N VAL A 12 -7.37 -5.50 5.81
CA VAL A 12 -6.71 -5.81 4.53
C VAL A 12 -5.91 -4.61 4.02
N MET A 13 -6.47 -3.40 4.09
CA MET A 13 -5.74 -2.18 3.73
C MET A 13 -4.48 -2.00 4.57
N GLN A 14 -4.58 -2.14 5.90
CA GLN A 14 -3.40 -2.04 6.79
C GLN A 14 -2.31 -3.05 6.43
N ASN A 15 -2.68 -4.28 6.09
CA ASN A 15 -1.72 -5.30 5.66
C ASN A 15 -1.01 -4.90 4.36
N LEU A 16 -1.74 -4.39 3.37
CA LEU A 16 -1.17 -3.93 2.10
C LEU A 16 -0.24 -2.73 2.28
N PHE A 17 -0.61 -1.78 3.14
CA PHE A 17 0.27 -0.66 3.50
C PHE A 17 1.57 -1.16 4.14
N ASN A 18 1.48 -2.08 5.11
CA ASN A 18 2.64 -2.65 5.77
C ASN A 18 3.58 -3.36 4.79
N ASP A 19 3.03 -4.13 3.85
CA ASP A 19 3.84 -4.84 2.86
C ASP A 19 4.49 -3.89 1.85
N THR A 20 3.79 -2.82 1.46
CA THR A 20 4.36 -1.77 0.61
C THR A 20 5.50 -1.03 1.29
N THR A 21 5.39 -0.76 2.60
CA THR A 21 6.48 -0.20 3.40
C THR A 21 7.68 -1.15 3.47
N LYS A 22 7.47 -2.44 3.71
CA LYS A 22 8.57 -3.44 3.70
C LYS A 22 9.26 -3.51 2.33
N MET A 23 8.50 -3.40 1.24
CA MET A 23 9.08 -3.34 -0.11
C MET A 23 9.98 -2.11 -0.28
N TYR A 24 9.50 -0.93 0.14
CA TYR A 24 10.29 0.29 0.14
C TYR A 24 11.59 0.13 0.94
N GLU A 25 11.51 -0.34 2.18
CA GLU A 25 12.67 -0.56 3.06
C GLU A 25 13.66 -1.59 2.47
N MET A 26 13.15 -2.67 1.88
CA MET A 26 13.99 -3.68 1.23
C MET A 26 14.74 -3.10 0.03
N ILE A 27 14.12 -2.21 -0.75
CA ILE A 27 14.77 -1.56 -1.89
C ILE A 27 15.83 -0.57 -1.38
N GLU A 28 15.49 0.30 -0.43
CA GLU A 28 16.44 1.26 0.16
C GLU A 28 17.66 0.59 0.78
N THR A 29 17.49 -0.58 1.39
CA THR A 29 18.59 -1.30 2.05
C THR A 29 19.50 -2.06 1.08
N ARG A 30 19.02 -2.41 -0.12
CA ARG A 30 19.76 -3.24 -1.09
C ARG A 30 20.30 -2.48 -2.28
N PHE A 31 19.75 -1.30 -2.58
CA PHE A 31 20.11 -0.51 -3.75
C PHE A 31 20.57 0.89 -3.33
N ILE A 32 21.62 1.38 -3.98
CA ILE A 32 22.03 2.78 -3.85
C ILE A 32 21.08 3.60 -4.73
N LEU A 33 20.21 4.38 -4.09
CA LEU A 33 19.29 5.29 -4.76
C LEU A 33 19.79 6.74 -4.59
N ASP A 34 19.78 7.50 -5.67
CA ASP A 34 19.85 8.95 -5.59
C ASP A 34 18.51 9.54 -5.11
N ASP A 35 18.51 10.83 -4.77
CA ASP A 35 17.33 11.49 -4.20
C ASP A 35 16.14 11.51 -5.17
N ALA A 36 16.40 11.58 -6.48
CA ALA A 36 15.37 11.52 -7.51
C ALA A 36 14.71 10.14 -7.55
N SER A 37 15.51 9.07 -7.53
CA SER A 37 15.03 7.68 -7.53
C SER A 37 14.29 7.33 -6.24
N ARG A 38 14.78 7.81 -5.08
CA ARG A 38 14.09 7.65 -3.79
C ARG A 38 12.72 8.33 -3.83
N SER A 39 12.66 9.58 -4.33
CA SER A 39 11.41 10.31 -4.46
C SER A 39 10.42 9.62 -5.41
N ALA A 40 10.91 9.10 -6.53
CA ALA A 40 10.10 8.33 -7.48
C ALA A 40 9.57 7.02 -6.86
N LEU A 41 10.39 6.31 -6.07
CA LEU A 41 9.99 5.10 -5.37
C LEU A 41 8.87 5.37 -4.36
N ILE A 42 9.00 6.43 -3.55
CA ILE A 42 7.97 6.85 -2.60
C ILE A 42 6.67 7.18 -3.33
N ALA A 43 6.74 7.91 -4.45
CA ALA A 43 5.57 8.26 -5.25
C ALA A 43 4.87 7.00 -5.80
N LEU A 44 5.62 6.01 -6.29
CA LEU A 44 5.09 4.73 -6.76
C LEU A 44 4.39 3.95 -5.64
N CYS A 45 5.02 3.82 -4.47
CA CYS A 45 4.43 3.16 -3.31
C CYS A 45 3.11 3.84 -2.88
N ASN A 46 3.07 5.17 -2.85
CA ASN A 46 1.88 5.92 -2.49
C ASN A 46 0.75 5.76 -3.53
N GLN A 47 1.08 5.81 -4.81
CA GLN A 47 0.11 5.60 -5.89
C GLN A 47 -0.49 4.19 -5.81
N PHE A 48 0.37 3.17 -5.67
CA PHE A 48 -0.07 1.78 -5.54
C PHE A 48 -1.02 1.57 -4.35
N ASN A 49 -0.66 2.12 -3.20
CA ASN A 49 -1.51 2.07 -2.01
C ASN A 49 -2.87 2.76 -2.21
N ASN A 50 -2.90 3.90 -2.90
CA ASN A 50 -4.14 4.60 -3.22
C ASN A 50 -5.03 3.79 -4.16
N ASP A 51 -4.44 3.20 -5.20
CA ASP A 51 -5.16 2.38 -6.18
C ASP A 51 -5.78 1.15 -5.52
N LEU A 52 -5.03 0.47 -4.65
CA LEU A 52 -5.53 -0.64 -3.84
C LEU A 52 -6.67 -0.23 -2.90
N SER A 53 -6.53 0.94 -2.27
CA SER A 53 -7.57 1.47 -1.37
C SER A 53 -8.87 1.75 -2.10
N LEU A 54 -8.81 2.31 -3.31
CA LEU A 54 -9.98 2.55 -4.16
C LEU A 54 -10.64 1.22 -4.57
N LEU A 55 -9.85 0.27 -5.04
CA LEU A 55 -10.33 -1.04 -5.47
C LEU A 55 -11.06 -1.78 -4.33
N LEU A 56 -10.50 -1.79 -3.12
CA LEU A 56 -11.11 -2.44 -1.96
C LEU A 56 -12.37 -1.73 -1.45
N LYS A 57 -12.42 -0.41 -1.57
CA LYS A 57 -13.60 0.38 -1.17
C LYS A 57 -14.82 0.03 -2.04
N GLU A 58 -14.60 -0.17 -3.35
CA GLU A 58 -15.65 -0.46 -4.33
C GLU A 58 -16.02 -1.95 -4.41
N SER A 59 -15.13 -2.84 -3.96
CA SER A 59 -15.36 -4.28 -3.96
C SER A 59 -16.36 -4.71 -2.87
N LYS A 60 -17.21 -5.70 -3.16
CA LYS A 60 -18.05 -6.37 -2.14
C LYS A 60 -17.29 -7.57 -1.57
N LEU A 61 -17.46 -7.85 -0.29
CA LEU A 61 -17.00 -9.13 0.27
C LEU A 61 -17.85 -10.27 -0.27
N ALA A 62 -17.19 -11.38 -0.61
CA ALA A 62 -17.81 -12.62 -1.06
C ALA A 62 -18.36 -13.45 0.10
#